data_AF-A0A1I3F3D7-F1
#
_entry.id   AF-A0A1I3F3D7-F1
#
_cell.length_a   1.000
_cell.length_b   1.000
_cell.length_c   1.000
_cell.angle_alpha   90.00
_cell.angle_beta   90.00
_cell.angle_gamma   90.00
#
_symmetry.space_group_name_H-M   'P 1'
#
loop_
_entity.id
_entity.type
_entity.pdbx_description
1 polymer ?
#
loop_
_entity_poly.entity_id
_entity_poly.type
_entity_poly.pdbx_seq_one_letter_code
_entity_poly.pdbx_strand_id
1 'polypeptide(L)'
;MLTTLDMGLHHAVLDLASGDGFLILPLSRTDVVLDGESLHRADFLAALEELDYRGWSLSERDPDGIARTYQGFTYDGRALVSLYGKDPLLPDLAFAARIDAWTAIKRVARDHRTPYLRDGQDSL
;
A
#
# COMPACT_ATOMS: atom_id res chain seq x y z
N MET A 1 17.04 2.22 1.90
CA MET A 1 17.33 1.66 0.56
C MET A 1 15.98 1.41 -0.08
N LEU A 2 15.70 1.96 -1.27
CA LEU A 2 14.42 1.71 -1.93
C LEU A 2 14.48 0.36 -2.62
N THR A 3 13.54 -0.52 -2.27
CA THR A 3 13.39 -1.85 -2.82
C THR A 3 11.98 -1.97 -3.38
N THR A 4 11.86 -2.55 -4.56
CA THR A 4 10.57 -2.87 -5.17
C THR A 4 10.35 -4.37 -5.12
N LEU A 5 9.16 -4.80 -4.75
CA LEU A 5 8.71 -6.19 -4.80
C LEU A 5 7.52 -6.30 -5.75
N ASP A 6 7.64 -7.20 -6.73
CA ASP A 6 6.54 -7.56 -7.63
C ASP A 6 5.78 -8.76 -7.05
N MET A 7 4.46 -8.62 -6.90
CA MET A 7 3.58 -9.59 -6.24
C MET A 7 2.32 -9.79 -7.07
N GLY A 8 2.50 -10.28 -8.30
CA GLY A 8 1.42 -10.46 -9.27
C GLY A 8 0.90 -9.11 -9.77
N LEU A 9 -0.37 -8.81 -9.49
CA LEU A 9 -1.02 -7.54 -9.87
C LEU A 9 -0.66 -6.38 -8.92
N HIS A 10 0.04 -6.66 -7.83
CA HIS A 10 0.44 -5.70 -6.81
C HIS A 10 1.94 -5.43 -6.87
N HIS A 11 2.34 -4.23 -6.49
CA HIS A 11 3.75 -3.85 -6.36
C HIS A 11 3.98 -3.16 -5.02
N ALA A 12 4.99 -3.57 -4.27
CA ALA A 12 5.39 -2.85 -3.06
C ALA A 12 6.65 -2.02 -3.32
N VAL A 13 6.67 -0.78 -2.82
CA VAL A 13 7.85 0.08 -2.76
C VAL A 13 8.20 0.26 -1.29
N LEU A 14 9.35 -0.24 -0.91
CA LEU A 14 9.79 -0.35 0.47
C LEU A 14 11.03 0.50 0.69
N ASP A 15 11.02 1.36 1.69
CA ASP A 15 12.23 1.95 2.22
C ASP A 15 12.70 1.18 3.45
N LEU A 16 13.64 0.25 3.23
CA LEU A 16 14.22 -0.57 4.30
C LEU A 16 14.91 0.25 5.39
N ALA A 17 15.24 1.51 5.07
CA ALA A 17 15.83 2.44 6.03
C ALA A 17 14.77 2.90 7.04
N SER A 18 13.80 3.69 6.60
CA SER A 18 12.76 4.18 7.51
C SER A 18 11.86 3.10 8.09
N GLY A 19 11.80 1.92 7.45
CA GLY A 19 10.78 0.92 7.77
C GLY A 19 9.41 1.34 7.27
N ASP A 20 9.32 2.24 6.29
CA ASP A 20 8.08 2.64 5.67
C ASP A 20 7.99 2.14 4.23
N GLY A 21 6.78 1.88 3.75
CA GLY A 21 6.55 1.47 2.38
C GLY A 21 5.15 1.81 1.90
N PHE A 22 4.91 1.52 0.62
CA PHE A 22 3.58 1.52 0.04
C PHE A 22 3.35 0.24 -0.75
N LEU A 23 2.14 -0.30 -0.64
CA LEU A 23 1.58 -1.27 -1.56
C LEU A 23 0.75 -0.53 -2.61
N ILE A 24 1.10 -0.73 -3.87
CA ILE A 24 0.39 -0.20 -5.03
C ILE A 24 -0.63 -1.25 -5.46
N LEU A 25 -1.92 -0.89 -5.39
CA LEU A 25 -3.02 -1.76 -5.81
C LEU A 25 -3.21 -1.72 -7.33
N PRO A 26 -3.72 -2.78 -7.97
CA PRO A 26 -4.15 -2.70 -9.36
C PRO A 26 -5.30 -1.70 -9.55
N LEU A 27 -5.52 -1.28 -10.78
CA LEU A 27 -6.64 -0.41 -11.13
C LEU A 27 -7.96 -1.15 -10.92
N SER A 28 -8.89 -0.61 -10.15
CA SER A 28 -10.18 -1.29 -9.88
C SER A 28 -10.94 -1.70 -11.14
N ARG A 29 -10.88 -0.89 -12.21
CA ARG A 29 -11.51 -1.19 -13.51
C ARG A 29 -10.97 -2.43 -14.22
N THR A 30 -9.84 -2.98 -13.77
CA THR A 30 -9.26 -4.21 -14.31
C THR A 30 -9.59 -5.44 -13.49
N ASP A 31 -10.41 -5.30 -12.43
CA ASP A 31 -10.79 -6.42 -11.60
C ASP A 31 -11.68 -7.40 -12.38
N VAL A 32 -11.42 -8.67 -12.19
CA VAL A 32 -12.20 -9.76 -12.77
C VAL A 32 -12.95 -10.42 -11.63
N VAL A 33 -14.28 -10.42 -11.72
CA VAL A 33 -15.16 -11.04 -10.74
C VAL A 33 -15.79 -12.30 -11.36
N LEU A 34 -15.56 -13.45 -10.75
CA LEU A 34 -16.12 -14.74 -11.16
C LEU A 34 -16.85 -15.35 -9.96
N ASP A 35 -18.13 -15.72 -10.13
CA ASP A 35 -18.96 -16.29 -9.06
C ASP A 35 -19.01 -15.44 -7.77
N GLY A 36 -18.89 -14.12 -7.91
CA GLY A 36 -18.85 -13.18 -6.78
C GLY A 36 -17.48 -13.01 -6.12
N GLU A 37 -16.48 -13.77 -6.57
CA GLU A 37 -15.10 -13.68 -6.09
C GLU A 37 -14.26 -12.74 -6.98
N SER A 38 -13.55 -11.82 -6.35
CA SER A 38 -12.65 -10.85 -7.01
C SER A 38 -11.24 -11.42 -7.09
N LEU A 39 -10.67 -11.45 -8.30
CA LEU A 39 -9.28 -11.84 -8.50
C LEU A 39 -8.32 -10.90 -7.77
N HIS A 40 -8.60 -9.59 -7.79
CA HIS A 40 -7.80 -8.62 -7.04
C HIS A 40 -7.83 -8.89 -5.54
N ARG A 41 -8.97 -9.30 -4.99
CA ARG A 41 -9.08 -9.65 -3.56
C ARG A 41 -8.20 -10.86 -3.22
N ALA A 42 -8.22 -11.91 -4.04
CA ALA A 42 -7.39 -13.09 -3.83
C ALA A 42 -5.89 -12.74 -3.88
N ASP A 43 -5.47 -12.00 -4.91
CA ASP A 43 -4.09 -11.53 -5.07
C ASP A 43 -3.65 -10.60 -3.95
N PHE A 44 -4.56 -9.75 -3.45
CA PHE A 44 -4.29 -8.85 -2.34
C PHE A 44 -3.98 -9.64 -1.06
N LEU A 45 -4.75 -10.68 -0.75
CA LEU A 45 -4.50 -11.55 0.41
C LEU A 45 -3.15 -12.26 0.28
N ALA A 46 -2.83 -12.81 -0.89
CA ALA A 46 -1.53 -13.44 -1.14
C ALA A 46 -0.37 -12.44 -1.01
N ALA A 47 -0.53 -11.20 -1.50
CA ALA A 47 0.47 -10.15 -1.33
C ALA A 47 0.68 -9.78 0.16
N LEU A 48 -0.38 -9.78 0.98
CA LEU A 48 -0.24 -9.55 2.42
C LEU A 48 0.51 -10.67 3.13
N GLU A 49 0.27 -11.93 2.76
CA GLU A 49 1.02 -13.08 3.30
C GLU A 49 2.51 -13.00 2.95
N GLU A 50 2.83 -12.69 1.69
CA GLU A 50 4.21 -12.51 1.22
C GLU A 50 4.92 -11.34 1.92
N LEU A 51 4.22 -10.21 2.11
CA LEU A 51 4.74 -9.08 2.87
C LEU A 51 5.01 -9.46 4.33
N ASP A 52 4.09 -10.18 4.97
CA ASP A 52 4.24 -10.60 6.36
C ASP A 52 5.45 -11.53 6.55
N TYR A 53 5.62 -12.49 5.65
CA TYR A 53 6.79 -13.37 5.59
C TYR A 53 8.10 -12.57 5.48
N ARG A 54 8.09 -11.45 4.76
CA ARG A 54 9.25 -10.55 4.58
C ARG A 54 9.42 -9.52 5.70
N GLY A 55 8.61 -9.57 6.75
CA GLY A 55 8.68 -8.64 7.89
C GLY A 55 8.02 -7.29 7.63
N TRP A 56 7.10 -7.22 6.67
CA TRP A 56 6.31 -6.03 6.34
C TRP A 56 4.84 -6.24 6.65
N SER A 57 4.14 -5.17 7.01
CA SER A 57 2.72 -5.22 7.37
C SER A 57 2.04 -3.91 7.04
N LEU A 58 0.71 -3.90 7.00
CA LEU A 58 -0.08 -2.67 6.82
C LEU A 58 0.04 -1.77 8.03
N SER A 59 0.34 -0.47 7.84
CA SER A 59 0.63 0.47 8.93
C SER A 59 -0.51 0.67 9.93
N GLU A 60 -1.77 0.54 9.51
CA GLU A 60 -2.92 0.49 10.43
C GLU A 60 -3.91 -0.57 9.93
N ARG A 61 -4.26 -1.50 10.82
CA ARG A 61 -5.46 -2.33 10.68
C ARG A 61 -6.53 -1.70 11.57
N ASP A 62 -7.66 -1.29 10.99
CA ASP A 62 -8.83 -0.95 11.82
C ASP A 62 -9.29 -2.23 12.56
N PRO A 63 -10.02 -2.11 13.69
CA PRO A 63 -10.58 -3.25 14.41
C PRO A 63 -11.47 -4.15 13.54
N ASP A 64 -12.02 -3.60 12.45
CA ASP A 64 -12.87 -4.30 11.48
C ASP A 64 -12.07 -5.00 10.36
N GLY A 65 -10.73 -4.98 10.41
CA GLY A 65 -9.86 -5.68 9.44
C GLY A 65 -9.75 -5.01 8.06
N ILE A 66 -10.31 -3.81 7.88
CA ILE A 66 -10.21 -3.03 6.64
C ILE A 66 -8.97 -2.13 6.67
N ALA A 67 -8.11 -2.24 5.66
CA ALA A 67 -6.93 -1.40 5.50
C ALA A 67 -7.34 0.03 5.10
N ARG A 68 -7.33 0.98 6.05
CA ARG A 68 -7.69 2.39 5.80
C ARG A 68 -6.52 3.33 5.53
N THR A 69 -5.28 2.87 5.54
CA THR A 69 -4.12 3.74 5.25
C THR A 69 -3.92 3.98 3.76
N TYR A 70 -4.97 4.51 3.14
CA TYR A 70 -4.93 5.09 1.81
C TYR A 70 -4.07 6.36 1.85
N GLN A 71 -2.96 6.34 1.13
CA GLN A 71 -1.99 7.43 1.11
C GLN A 71 -2.14 8.30 -0.13
N GLY A 72 -2.78 7.83 -1.20
CA GLY A 72 -2.91 8.57 -2.45
C GLY A 72 -3.02 7.65 -3.66
N PHE A 73 -2.97 8.24 -4.86
CA PHE A 73 -2.92 7.51 -6.12
C PHE A 73 -1.57 7.74 -6.82
N THR A 74 -1.13 6.76 -7.60
CA THR A 74 -0.13 6.99 -8.65
C THR A 74 -0.72 7.87 -9.76
N TYR A 75 0.12 8.38 -10.66
CA TYR A 75 -0.32 9.18 -11.80
C TYR A 75 -1.32 8.45 -12.71
N ASP A 76 -1.18 7.13 -12.86
CA ASP A 76 -2.09 6.30 -13.65
C ASP A 76 -3.38 5.88 -12.90
N GLY A 77 -3.54 6.31 -11.63
CA GLY A 77 -4.78 6.13 -10.85
C GLY A 77 -4.80 4.91 -9.93
N ARG A 78 -3.66 4.26 -9.67
CA ARG A 78 -3.56 3.11 -8.76
C ARG A 78 -3.48 3.56 -7.31
N ALA A 79 -4.25 2.94 -6.44
CA ALA A 79 -4.27 3.29 -5.02
C ALA A 79 -2.97 2.87 -4.31
N LEU A 80 -2.52 3.70 -3.37
CA LEU A 80 -1.37 3.46 -2.50
C LEU A 80 -1.85 3.17 -1.08
N VAL A 81 -1.41 2.05 -0.51
CA VAL A 81 -1.69 1.65 0.87
C VAL A 81 -0.39 1.64 1.68
N SER A 82 -0.36 2.25 2.86
CA SER A 82 0.86 2.26 3.69
C SER A 82 1.26 0.89 4.20
N LEU A 83 2.57 0.66 4.19
CA LEU A 83 3.25 -0.44 4.84
C LEU A 83 4.23 0.08 5.90
N TYR A 84 4.45 -0.73 6.92
CA TYR A 84 5.55 -0.58 7.88
C TYR A 84 6.36 -1.88 7.94
N GLY A 85 7.67 -1.74 8.13
CA GLY A 85 8.62 -2.82 8.39
C GLY A 85 8.75 -3.05 9.89
N LYS A 86 8.81 -4.31 10.29
CA LYS A 86 8.91 -4.72 11.71
C LYS A 86 10.30 -4.44 12.30
N ASP A 87 11.34 -4.44 11.46
CA ASP A 87 12.74 -4.25 11.86
C ASP A 87 13.44 -3.22 10.95
N PRO A 88 13.25 -1.90 11.16
CA PRO A 88 13.94 -0.87 10.37
C PRO A 88 15.45 -0.88 10.61
N LEU A 89 16.23 -0.57 9.56
CA LEU A 89 17.67 -0.38 9.71
C LEU A 89 17.96 0.84 10.61
N LEU A 90 18.99 0.75 11.44
CA LEU A 90 19.40 1.87 12.29
C LEU A 90 19.93 3.06 11.45
N PRO A 91 19.65 4.32 11.83
CA PRO A 91 20.01 5.49 11.03
C PRO A 91 21.52 5.74 10.93
N ASP A 92 21.97 6.13 9.73
CA ASP A 92 23.18 6.93 9.53
C ASP A 92 22.85 8.36 9.03
N LEU A 93 23.85 9.20 8.74
CA LEU A 93 23.61 10.57 8.26
C LEU A 93 22.95 10.63 6.86
N ALA A 94 23.23 9.67 5.99
CA ALA A 94 22.61 9.58 4.66
C ALA A 94 21.15 9.10 4.76
N PHE A 95 20.85 8.30 5.77
CA PHE A 95 19.52 7.83 6.11
C PHE A 95 18.58 8.97 6.51
N ALA A 96 19.03 9.95 7.30
CA ALA A 96 18.20 11.09 7.72
C ALA A 96 17.66 11.87 6.51
N ALA A 97 18.51 12.14 5.51
CA ALA A 97 18.11 12.83 4.29
C ALA A 97 17.09 12.02 3.45
N ARG A 98 17.16 10.68 3.48
CA ARG A 98 16.20 9.81 2.80
C ARG A 98 14.84 9.81 3.49
N ILE A 99 14.83 9.83 4.83
CA ILE A 99 13.60 9.98 5.60
C ILE A 99 12.90 11.30 5.27
N ASP A 100 13.65 12.40 5.15
CA ASP A 100 13.07 13.70 4.79
C ASP A 100 12.44 13.67 3.39
N ALA A 101 13.15 13.12 2.40
CA ALA A 101 12.62 12.96 1.04
C ALA A 101 11.37 12.07 1.00
N TRP A 102 11.38 10.96 1.74
CA TRP A 102 10.25 10.05 1.85
C TRP A 102 9.04 10.68 2.55
N THR A 103 9.30 11.46 3.60
CA THR A 103 8.27 12.21 4.32
C THR A 103 7.62 13.27 3.41
N ALA A 104 8.39 13.92 2.54
CA ALA A 104 7.86 14.84 1.55
C ALA A 104 6.93 14.13 0.53
N ILE A 105 7.29 12.93 0.08
CA ILE A 105 6.45 12.11 -0.82
C ILE A 105 5.14 11.72 -0.12
N LYS A 106 5.19 11.25 1.14
CA LYS A 106 3.98 10.97 1.93
C LYS A 106 3.07 12.18 2.06
N ARG A 107 3.64 13.38 2.24
CA ARG A 107 2.87 14.63 2.33
C ARG A 107 2.13 14.92 1.03
N VAL A 108 2.81 14.84 -0.10
CA VAL A 108 2.19 15.05 -1.42
C VAL A 108 1.07 14.04 -1.66
N ALA A 109 1.31 12.76 -1.36
CA ALA A 109 0.29 11.73 -1.52
C ALA A 109 -0.95 12.04 -0.67
N ARG A 110 -0.77 12.42 0.61
CA ARG A 110 -1.85 12.77 1.54
C ARG A 110 -2.71 13.93 1.05
N ASP A 111 -2.09 14.94 0.44
CA ASP A 111 -2.79 16.13 -0.04
C ASP A 111 -3.68 15.83 -1.28
N HIS A 112 -3.45 14.70 -1.96
CA HIS A 112 -4.24 14.24 -3.11
C HIS A 112 -5.35 13.23 -2.75
N ARG A 113 -5.85 13.22 -1.51
CA ARG A 113 -6.96 12.35 -1.08
C ARG A 113 -8.22 12.57 -1.92
N THR A 114 -8.67 11.54 -2.64
CA THR A 114 -10.06 11.41 -3.10
C THR A 114 -10.69 10.27 -2.30
N PRO A 115 -11.83 10.48 -1.61
CA PRO A 115 -12.54 9.39 -0.95
C PRO A 115 -13.00 8.40 -2.02
N TYR A 116 -12.68 7.12 -1.83
CA TYR A 116 -13.29 6.06 -2.64
C TYR A 116 -14.79 6.06 -2.31
N LEU A 117 -15.62 6.50 -3.26
CA LEU A 117 -17.05 6.28 -3.21
C LEU A 117 -17.28 4.77 -3.27
N ARG A 118 -18.06 4.29 -2.32
CA ARG A 118 -18.62 2.95 -2.28
C ARG A 118 -19.60 2.83 -3.44
N ASP A 119 -19.12 2.46 -4.62
CA ASP A 119 -20.01 1.92 -5.65
C ASP A 119 -20.45 0.54 -5.18
N GLY A 120 -21.70 0.46 -4.71
CA GLY A 120 -22.34 -0.79 -4.31
C GLY A 120 -22.83 -0.80 -2.87
N GLN A 121 -23.88 -0.04 -2.59
CA GLN A 121 -25.12 -0.53 -1.94
C GLN A 121 -25.96 0.70 -1.58
N ASP A 122 -26.95 0.99 -2.43
CA ASP A 122 -28.31 1.41 -2.03
C ASP A 122 -29.15 1.45 -3.32
N SER A 123 -29.70 0.29 -3.64
CA SER A 123 -30.83 0.14 -4.55
C SER A 123 -31.70 -0.97 -3.98
N LEU A 124 -32.48 -0.63 -2.95
CA LEU A 124 -33.75 -1.23 -2.59
C LEU A 124 -34.62 -0.16 -1.93
#